data_AF-A0A8K0IVY0-F1
#
_entry.id   AF-A0A8K0IVY0-F1
#
_cell.length_a   1.000
_cell.length_b   1.000
_cell.length_c   1.000
_cell.angle_alpha   90.00
_cell.angle_beta   90.00
_cell.angle_gamma   90.00
#
_symmetry.space_group_name_H-M   'P 1'
#
loop_
_entity.id
_entity.type
_entity.pdbx_description
1 polymer ?
#
loop_
_entity_poly.entity_id
_entity_poly.type
_entity_poly.pdbx_seq_one_letter_code
_entity_poly.pdbx_strand_id
1 'polypeptide(L)'
;MGVAGRERGVLKLVHPGGLVEVHRQPVVAADIMAKNPRHSITGTDVFKNPRLVVRPDALPIKTGDMFYTVPNRTLYRLMQNSNCV
;
A
#
# COMPACT_ATOMS: atom_id res chain seq x y z
N MET A 1 16.05 13.00 10.81
CA MET A 1 15.57 11.60 10.83
C MET A 1 14.08 11.64 11.16
N GLY A 2 13.21 11.49 10.16
CA GLY A 2 11.76 11.65 10.33
C GLY A 2 11.15 10.36 10.87
N VAL A 3 10.73 10.38 12.12
CA VAL A 3 9.85 9.35 12.68
C VAL A 3 8.62 9.24 11.77
N ALA A 4 8.41 8.06 11.20
CA ALA A 4 7.17 7.69 10.52
C ALA A 4 6.04 7.58 11.56
N GLY A 5 5.69 8.71 12.16
CA GLY A 5 4.60 8.84 13.11
C GLY A 5 3.29 8.65 12.36
N ARG A 6 2.42 7.84 12.96
CA ARG A 6 1.01 7.71 12.61
C ARG A 6 0.35 9.06 12.90
N GLU A 7 0.39 9.97 11.93
CA GLU A 7 -0.25 11.27 12.04
C GLU A 7 -1.76 11.05 11.93
N ARG A 8 -2.48 11.36 13.02
CA ARG A 8 -3.93 11.20 13.08
C ARG A 8 -4.56 12.02 11.95
N GLY A 9 -5.23 11.36 11.01
CA GLY A 9 -5.86 12.05 9.89
C GLY A 9 -4.99 12.19 8.63
N VAL A 10 -3.89 11.43 8.49
CA VAL A 10 -3.08 11.46 7.26
C VAL A 10 -2.79 10.05 6.73
N LEU A 11 -3.17 9.79 5.48
CA LEU A 11 -2.86 8.56 4.73
C LEU A 11 -1.51 8.75 4.05
N LYS A 12 -0.55 7.88 4.36
CA LYS A 12 0.78 7.88 3.72
C LYS A 12 0.86 6.74 2.73
N LEU A 13 1.03 7.05 1.45
CA LEU A 13 1.19 6.10 0.37
C LEU A 13 2.64 6.10 -0.10
N VAL A 14 3.33 4.98 0.05
CA VAL A 14 4.73 4.84 -0.35
C VAL A 14 4.82 4.19 -1.72
N HIS A 15 5.42 4.89 -2.67
CA HIS A 15 5.69 4.42 -4.01
C HIS A 15 7.03 3.67 -4.08
N PRO A 16 7.17 2.76 -5.07
CA PRO A 16 8.46 2.13 -5.33
C PRO A 16 9.48 3.22 -5.70
N GLY A 17 10.61 3.24 -5.01
CA GLY A 17 11.63 4.31 -5.13
C GLY A 17 11.68 5.29 -3.96
N GLY A 18 10.84 5.10 -2.93
CA GLY A 18 10.91 5.88 -1.68
C GLY A 18 10.14 7.21 -1.72
N LEU A 19 9.37 7.46 -2.77
CA LEU A 19 8.45 8.59 -2.83
C LEU A 19 7.26 8.33 -1.90
N VAL A 20 6.96 9.28 -1.01
CA VAL A 20 5.84 9.19 -0.08
C VAL A 20 4.81 10.25 -0.46
N GLU A 21 3.65 9.80 -0.93
CA GLU A 21 2.49 10.63 -1.19
C GLU A 21 1.63 10.70 0.09
N VAL A 22 1.21 11.91 0.44
CA VAL A 22 0.56 12.18 1.73
C VAL A 22 -0.82 12.77 1.47
N HIS A 23 -1.86 12.03 1.82
CA HIS A 23 -3.25 12.46 1.67
C HIS A 23 -3.85 12.82 3.03
N ARG A 24 -4.42 14.03 3.14
CA ARG A 24 -5.14 14.49 4.33
C ARG A 24 -6.62 14.09 4.33
N GLN A 25 -7.08 13.46 3.25
CA GLN A 25 -8.44 12.98 3.07
C GLN A 25 -8.39 11.46 2.84
N PRO A 26 -9.44 10.72 3.24
CA PRO A 26 -9.56 9.32 2.90
C PRO A 26 -9.63 9.17 1.37
N VAL A 27 -8.77 8.32 0.82
CA VAL A 27 -8.72 8.06 -0.63
C VAL A 27 -9.23 6.65 -0.89
N VAL A 28 -9.96 6.49 -1.99
CA VAL A 28 -10.44 5.19 -2.44
C VAL A 28 -9.29 4.42 -3.07
N ALA A 29 -9.12 3.15 -2.70
CA ALA A 29 -8.07 2.29 -3.25
C ALA A 29 -8.13 2.21 -4.78
N ALA A 30 -9.36 2.15 -5.34
CA ALA A 30 -9.59 2.20 -6.78
C ALA A 30 -8.99 3.44 -7.47
N ASP A 31 -9.04 4.63 -6.87
CA ASP A 31 -8.51 5.86 -7.50
C ASP A 31 -6.97 5.83 -7.60
N ILE A 32 -6.33 5.37 -6.53
CA ILE A 32 -4.87 5.21 -6.49
C ILE A 32 -4.42 4.13 -7.49
N MET A 33 -5.14 3.00 -7.55
CA MET A 33 -4.89 1.92 -8.51
C MET A 33 -5.17 2.36 -9.95
N ALA A 34 -6.17 3.22 -10.20
CA ALA A 34 -6.47 3.75 -11.53
C ALA A 34 -5.32 4.64 -12.04
N LYS A 35 -4.70 5.43 -11.17
CA LYS A 35 -3.48 6.19 -11.48
C LYS A 35 -2.26 5.29 -11.71
N ASN A 36 -2.23 4.12 -11.07
CA ASN A 36 -1.10 3.19 -11.10
C ASN A 36 -1.54 1.76 -11.47
N PRO A 37 -2.00 1.49 -12.70
CA PRO A 37 -2.67 0.23 -13.06
C PRO A 37 -1.77 -1.02 -12.97
N ARG A 38 -0.45 -0.85 -12.96
CA ARG A 38 0.53 -1.94 -12.81
C ARG A 38 0.92 -2.22 -11.35
N HIS A 39 0.34 -1.47 -10.42
CA HIS A 39 0.66 -1.54 -9.00
C HIS A 39 -0.57 -1.87 -8.17
N SER A 40 -0.34 -2.56 -7.07
CA SER A 40 -1.35 -2.83 -6.06
C SER A 40 -1.00 -2.14 -4.76
N ILE A 41 -2.03 -1.75 -4.02
CA ILE A 41 -1.90 -1.13 -2.71
C ILE A 41 -1.89 -2.24 -1.66
N THR A 42 -0.95 -2.15 -0.74
CA THR A 42 -0.72 -3.17 0.28
C THR A 42 -0.46 -2.51 1.63
N GLY A 43 -0.78 -3.22 2.71
CA GLY A 43 -0.47 -2.73 4.06
C GLY A 43 1.04 -2.70 4.33
N THR A 44 1.44 -2.08 5.44
CA THR A 44 2.86 -2.04 5.84
C THR A 44 3.50 -3.40 6.05
N ASP A 45 2.70 -4.43 6.29
CA ASP A 45 3.16 -5.78 6.57
C ASP A 45 3.35 -6.64 5.31
N VAL A 46 3.24 -6.07 4.10
CA VAL A 46 3.32 -6.80 2.82
C VAL A 46 4.58 -7.66 2.66
N PHE A 47 5.71 -7.24 3.25
CA PHE A 47 6.97 -7.98 3.19
C PHE A 47 6.98 -9.21 4.09
N LYS A 48 6.13 -9.25 5.13
CA LYS A 48 5.95 -10.40 6.02
C LYS A 48 4.77 -11.25 5.61
N ASN A 49 3.70 -10.63 5.12
CA ASN A 49 2.49 -11.30 4.68
C ASN A 49 1.97 -10.70 3.35
N PRO A 50 2.45 -11.20 2.19
CA PRO A 50 2.09 -10.64 0.90
C PRO A 50 0.64 -10.92 0.48
N ARG A 51 -0.11 -11.70 1.26
CA ARG A 51 -1.55 -11.91 1.05
C ARG A 51 -2.40 -10.70 1.50
N LEU A 52 -1.82 -9.75 2.23
CA LEU A 52 -2.50 -8.54 2.72
C LEU A 52 -2.55 -7.43 1.64
N VAL A 53 -3.20 -7.75 0.51
CA VAL A 53 -3.45 -6.81 -0.59
C VAL A 53 -4.79 -6.11 -0.38
N VAL A 54 -4.81 -4.79 -0.48
CA VAL A 54 -6.04 -4.00 -0.40
C VAL A 54 -6.79 -4.18 -1.71
N ARG A 55 -8.05 -4.62 -1.64
CA ARG A 55 -8.91 -4.72 -2.83
C ARG A 55 -9.25 -3.30 -3.32
N PRO A 56 -9.32 -3.06 -4.64
CA PRO A 56 -9.73 -1.77 -5.19
C PRO A 56 -11.13 -1.34 -4.71
N ASP A 57 -12.00 -2.34 -4.51
CA ASP A 57 -13.38 -2.21 -4.03
C ASP A 57 -13.48 -2.14 -2.50
N ALA A 58 -12.36 -2.28 -1.78
CA ALA A 58 -12.36 -2.13 -0.33
C ALA A 58 -12.72 -0.69 0.05
N LEU A 59 -13.45 -0.58 1.16
CA LEU A 59 -13.85 0.67 1.81
C LEU A 59 -12.74 1.72 1.80
N PRO A 60 -13.10 3.02 1.78
CA PRO A 60 -12.13 4.12 1.73
C PRO A 60 -11.05 3.94 2.78
N ILE A 61 -9.79 4.02 2.34
CA ILE A 61 -8.65 3.78 3.18
C ILE A 61 -8.65 4.82 4.29
N LYS A 62 -8.78 4.37 5.54
CA LYS A 62 -8.87 5.26 6.69
C LYS A 62 -7.58 6.07 6.83
N THR A 63 -7.77 7.34 7.12
CA THR A 63 -6.70 8.31 7.29
C THR A 63 -5.97 8.05 8.62
N GLY A 64 -4.64 7.91 8.59
CA GLY A 64 -3.81 7.56 9.75
C GLY A 64 -3.04 6.24 9.63
N ASP A 65 -3.34 5.45 8.60
CA ASP A 65 -2.58 4.25 8.24
C ASP A 65 -1.63 4.52 7.07
N MET A 66 -0.60 3.67 6.96
CA MET A 66 0.44 3.77 5.95
C MET A 66 0.33 2.57 5.00
N PHE A 67 0.39 2.83 3.70
CA PHE A 67 0.25 1.82 2.66
C PHE A 67 1.40 1.89 1.67
N TYR A 68 1.73 0.75 1.08
CA TYR A 68 2.74 0.62 0.04
C TYR A 68 2.09 0.31 -1.29
N THR A 69 2.49 1.06 -2.30
CA THR A 69 2.22 0.78 -3.70
C THR A 69 3.29 -0.18 -4.19
N VAL A 70 2.92 -1.41 -4.49
CA VAL A 70 3.84 -2.49 -4.88
C VAL A 70 3.55 -2.92 -6.31
N PRO A 71 4.57 -3.03 -7.19
CA PRO A 71 4.36 -3.56 -8.54
C PRO A 71 3.79 -4.98 -8.48
N ASN A 72 2.83 -5.31 -9.35
CA ASN A 72 2.20 -6.64 -9.37
C ASN A 72 3.24 -7.78 -9.55
N ARG A 73 4.31 -7.51 -10.30
CA ARG A 73 5.44 -8.45 -10.47
C ARG A 73 6.15 -8.76 -9.15
N THR A 74 6.32 -7.76 -8.29
CA THR A 74 6.95 -7.92 -6.97
C THR A 74 6.02 -8.70 -6.05
N LEU A 75 4.73 -8.37 -6.03
CA LEU A 75 3.73 -9.12 -5.26
C LEU A 75 3.67 -10.59 -5.67
N TYR A 76 3.65 -10.88 -6.97
CA TYR A 76 3.66 -12.25 -7.48
C TYR A 76 4.89 -13.03 -7.02
N ARG A 77 6.07 -12.42 -7.07
CA ARG A 77 7.31 -13.03 -6.55
C ARG A 77 7.28 -13.24 -5.04
N LEU A 78 6.76 -12.27 -4.28
CA LEU A 78 6.61 -12.40 -2.83
C LEU A 78 5.66 -13.55 -2.49
N MET A 79 4.52 -13.65 -3.17
CA MET A 79 3.56 -14.75 -2.99
C MET A 79 4.15 -16.11 -3.35
N GLN A 80 4.91 -16.19 -4.45
CA GLN A 80 5.56 -17.42 -4.88
C GLN A 80 6.63 -17.90 -3.88
N ASN A 81 7.43 -17.00 -3.33
CA ASN A 81 8.42 -17.32 -2.30
C ASN A 81 7.78 -17.63 -0.93
N SER A 82 6.56 -17.15 -0.68
CA SER A 82 5.84 -17.41 0.57
C SER A 82 5.19 -18.79 0.61
N ASN A 83 5.13 -19.49 -0.52
CA ASN A 83 4.45 -20.79 -0.65
C ASN A 83 5.41 -21.98 -0.59
N CYS A 84 6.63 -21.77 -0.10
CA CYS A 84 7.57 -22.85 0.23
C CYS A 84 7.37 -23.28 1.69
N VAL A 85 6.33 -24.08 1.94
CA VAL A 85 6.24 -25.05 3.04
C VAL A 85 5.65 -26.33 2.46
#